data_AF-A0A1Q8ZF44-F1
#
_entry.id   AF-A0A1Q8ZF44-F1
#
_cell.length_a   1.000
_cell.length_b   1.000
_cell.length_c   1.000
_cell.angle_alpha   90.00
_cell.angle_beta   90.00
_cell.angle_gamma   90.00
#
_symmetry.space_group_name_H-M   'P 1'
#
loop_
_entity.id
_entity.type
_entity.pdbx_description
1 polymer ?
#
loop_
_entity_poly.entity_id
_entity_poly.type
_entity_poly.pdbx_seq_one_letter_code
_entity_poly.pdbx_strand_id
1 'polypeptide(L)'
;MISDEYLYRINSREQITRWVIALRFFRFIRASGGSLNDSDLLEVRLRCTDAAERAQLLAKLDVPPDIILPSVVTINGVRVSVALVPDGMVLMVSDAIDPYTVSDAAVMAAQKVEEKLVPLTPWLVDPPEITSGCICPQRYPEFWPPRFQYSWPLQWHLVFLLLPVAAFFFLLASFVDELLWMLNIVCALLGLLVLTGAIAGMVKTTITVDAYGDFVLQHHLFIFTLFRQQFAAQDIVQVELKTIPVEVAPGRHPRYTHALRLVHRHGVQPIHQDDDIMVLEKPAKKLADVSGYPLVYR
;
A
#
# COMPACT_ATOMS: atom_id res chain seq x y z
N MET A 1 33.14 9.30 -23.56
CA MET A 1 32.56 10.35 -22.71
C MET A 1 32.51 11.61 -23.54
N ILE A 2 31.33 12.22 -23.71
CA ILE A 2 31.20 13.50 -24.40
C ILE A 2 31.83 14.59 -23.52
N SER A 3 32.64 15.49 -24.11
CA SER A 3 33.19 16.61 -23.37
C SER A 3 32.12 17.66 -23.08
N ASP A 4 32.26 18.40 -21.98
CA ASP A 4 31.37 19.52 -21.65
C ASP A 4 31.32 20.55 -22.79
N GLU A 5 32.46 20.83 -23.41
CA GLU A 5 32.54 21.70 -24.59
C GLU A 5 31.64 21.22 -25.74
N TYR A 6 31.61 19.91 -26.01
CA TYR A 6 30.77 19.35 -27.06
C TYR A 6 29.29 19.33 -26.69
N LEU A 7 28.98 19.09 -25.41
CA LEU A 7 27.62 19.13 -24.88
C LEU A 7 27.00 20.52 -25.04
N TYR A 8 27.77 21.58 -24.75
CA TYR A 8 27.30 22.97 -24.78
C TYR A 8 27.59 23.72 -26.09
N ARG A 9 28.08 23.03 -27.13
CA ARG A 9 28.49 23.66 -28.40
C ARG A 9 27.34 24.38 -29.13
N ILE A 10 26.12 23.85 -29.06
CA ILE A 10 24.95 24.43 -29.74
C ILE A 10 24.03 25.13 -28.73
N ASN A 11 23.77 24.48 -27.60
CA ASN A 11 22.83 24.95 -26.59
C ASN A 11 23.59 25.31 -25.32
N SER A 12 23.33 26.50 -24.78
CA SER A 12 23.95 26.93 -23.51
C SER A 12 23.52 26.03 -22.35
N ARG A 13 24.33 25.99 -21.29
CA ARG A 13 24.01 25.24 -20.07
C ARG A 13 22.70 25.73 -19.45
N GLU A 14 22.48 27.03 -19.42
CA GLU A 14 21.27 27.67 -18.89
C GLU A 14 20.03 27.25 -19.69
N GLN A 15 20.15 27.18 -21.01
CA GLN A 15 19.07 26.74 -21.90
C GLN A 15 18.72 25.27 -21.68
N ILE A 16 19.71 24.37 -21.65
CA ILE A 16 19.50 22.94 -21.36
C ILE A 16 18.85 22.80 -19.97
N THR A 17 19.33 23.54 -18.97
CA THR A 17 18.75 23.54 -17.62
C THR A 17 17.26 23.89 -17.63
N ARG A 18 16.87 24.97 -18.32
CA ARG A 18 15.45 25.35 -18.45
C ARG A 18 14.63 24.24 -19.09
N TRP A 19 15.14 23.61 -20.15
CA TRP A 19 14.44 22.55 -20.86
C TRP A 19 14.22 21.30 -20.01
N VAL A 20 15.27 20.81 -19.34
CA VAL A 20 15.15 19.57 -18.54
C VAL A 20 14.33 19.76 -17.27
N ILE A 21 14.24 20.99 -16.73
CA ILE A 21 13.32 21.33 -15.64
C ILE A 21 11.87 21.42 -16.15
N ALA A 22 11.67 21.82 -17.41
CA ALA A 22 10.35 21.97 -18.00
C ALA A 22 9.71 20.65 -18.43
N LEU A 23 10.51 19.59 -18.61
CA LEU A 23 10.07 18.25 -19.05
C LEU A 23 10.03 17.28 -17.88
N ARG A 24 8.92 16.56 -17.72
CA ARG A 24 8.75 15.55 -16.68
C ARG A 24 9.32 14.20 -17.08
N PHE A 25 9.07 13.77 -18.31
CA PHE A 25 9.32 12.42 -18.81
C PHE A 25 10.38 12.39 -19.90
N PHE A 26 10.38 13.36 -20.82
CA PHE A 26 11.39 13.43 -21.87
C PHE A 26 12.75 13.80 -21.30
N ARG A 27 13.81 13.29 -21.92
CA ARG A 27 15.21 13.67 -21.66
C ARG A 27 15.84 14.22 -22.92
N PHE A 28 16.67 15.24 -22.74
CA PHE A 28 17.50 15.77 -23.81
C PHE A 28 18.66 14.80 -24.08
N ILE A 29 18.77 14.33 -25.32
CA ILE A 29 19.87 13.48 -25.77
C ILE A 29 20.70 14.26 -26.77
N ARG A 30 21.95 14.51 -26.40
CA ARG A 30 22.97 15.10 -27.27
C ARG A 30 23.53 14.02 -28.20
N ALA A 31 23.56 14.34 -29.50
CA ALA A 31 24.28 13.55 -30.49
C ALA A 31 23.83 12.08 -30.57
N SER A 32 22.52 11.86 -30.69
CA SER A 32 21.97 10.54 -30.95
C SER A 32 22.30 10.10 -32.39
N GLY A 33 22.85 8.89 -32.54
CA GLY A 33 23.20 8.30 -33.84
C GLY A 33 24.66 7.85 -34.01
N GLY A 34 25.58 8.26 -33.13
CA GLY A 34 26.96 7.78 -33.05
C GLY A 34 27.82 7.98 -34.31
N SER A 35 27.46 8.91 -35.20
CA SER A 35 28.11 9.10 -36.51
C SER A 35 27.99 10.55 -37.02
N LEU A 36 28.44 10.84 -38.25
CA LEU A 36 28.50 12.20 -38.85
C LEU A 36 27.16 13.00 -38.83
N ASN A 37 26.03 12.36 -38.52
CA ASN A 37 24.69 12.97 -38.44
C ASN A 37 24.07 12.86 -37.04
N ASP A 38 24.90 13.01 -36.02
CA ASP A 38 24.49 13.13 -34.63
C ASP A 38 23.46 14.27 -34.46
N SER A 39 22.23 13.90 -34.07
CA SER A 39 21.14 14.86 -33.83
C SER A 39 20.90 15.07 -32.35
N ASP A 40 20.52 16.30 -31.97
CA ASP A 40 19.91 16.54 -30.67
C ASP A 40 18.43 16.18 -30.75
N LEU A 41 17.94 15.43 -29.77
CA LEU A 41 16.53 15.08 -29.71
C LEU A 41 16.02 15.00 -28.27
N LEU A 42 14.70 15.02 -28.13
CA LEU A 42 14.01 14.72 -26.89
C LEU A 42 13.49 13.29 -26.97
N GLU A 43 13.94 12.42 -26.06
CA GLU A 43 13.53 11.01 -26.04
C GLU A 43 12.81 10.65 -24.74
N VAL A 44 11.85 9.73 -24.84
CA VAL A 44 11.32 8.97 -23.73
C VAL A 44 11.19 7.50 -24.13
N ARG A 45 11.45 6.59 -23.20
CA ARG A 45 11.34 5.15 -23.40
C ARG A 45 10.19 4.58 -22.59
N LEU A 46 9.42 3.71 -23.24
CA LEU A 46 8.35 2.92 -22.66
C LEU A 46 8.72 1.44 -22.72
N ARG A 47 8.69 0.76 -21.58
CA ARG A 47 8.88 -0.69 -21.49
C ARG A 47 7.67 -1.40 -22.08
N CYS A 48 7.92 -2.32 -23.00
CA CYS A 48 6.95 -3.33 -23.42
C CYS A 48 7.70 -4.60 -23.84
N THR A 49 7.31 -5.74 -23.29
CA THR A 49 8.03 -7.01 -23.50
C THR A 49 7.44 -7.87 -24.60
N ASP A 50 6.18 -7.63 -24.99
CA ASP A 50 5.49 -8.43 -25.99
C ASP A 50 4.55 -7.60 -26.88
N ALA A 51 3.96 -8.26 -27.87
CA ALA A 51 3.07 -7.64 -28.84
C ALA A 51 1.75 -7.14 -28.22
N ALA A 52 1.26 -7.77 -27.15
CA ALA A 52 0.01 -7.38 -26.49
C ALA A 52 0.21 -6.11 -25.67
N GLU A 53 1.28 -6.02 -24.88
CA GLU A 53 1.67 -4.80 -24.18
C GLU A 53 1.93 -3.65 -25.16
N ARG A 54 2.62 -3.92 -26.28
CA ARG A 54 2.83 -2.94 -27.33
C ARG A 54 1.52 -2.41 -27.89
N ALA A 55 0.57 -3.29 -28.22
CA ALA A 55 -0.74 -2.89 -28.72
C ALA A 55 -1.50 -2.03 -27.69
N GLN A 56 -1.41 -2.37 -26.40
CA GLN A 56 -2.00 -1.56 -25.33
C GLN A 56 -1.36 -0.17 -25.23
N LEU A 57 -0.02 -0.07 -25.33
CA LEU A 57 0.68 1.21 -25.33
C LEU A 57 0.29 2.07 -26.53
N LEU A 58 0.31 1.50 -27.74
CA LEU A 58 -0.08 2.21 -28.95
C LEU A 58 -1.52 2.72 -28.86
N ALA A 59 -2.46 1.88 -28.40
CA ALA A 59 -3.84 2.29 -28.20
C ALA A 59 -3.97 3.46 -27.20
N LYS A 60 -3.23 3.44 -26.08
CA LYS A 60 -3.23 4.53 -25.09
C LYS A 60 -2.61 5.83 -25.61
N LEU A 61 -1.76 5.76 -26.63
CA LEU A 61 -1.17 6.89 -27.32
C LEU A 61 -2.00 7.35 -28.54
N ASP A 62 -3.18 6.75 -28.77
CA ASP A 62 -4.02 6.94 -29.95
C ASP A 62 -3.29 6.63 -31.27
N VAL A 63 -2.37 5.65 -31.24
CA VAL A 63 -1.62 5.15 -32.40
C VAL A 63 -2.21 3.80 -32.85
N PRO A 64 -2.45 3.59 -34.16
CA PRO A 64 -2.92 2.30 -34.67
C PRO A 64 -1.98 1.15 -34.28
N PRO A 65 -2.50 0.02 -33.76
CA PRO A 65 -1.66 -1.08 -33.28
C PRO A 65 -0.95 -1.86 -34.41
N ASP A 66 -1.43 -1.72 -35.65
CA ASP A 66 -0.92 -2.33 -36.88
C ASP A 66 0.08 -1.44 -37.63
N ILE A 67 0.50 -0.32 -37.04
CA ILE A 67 1.50 0.56 -37.62
C ILE A 67 2.84 -0.17 -37.81
N ILE A 68 3.44 0.02 -38.99
CA ILE A 68 4.79 -0.47 -39.29
C ILE A 68 5.79 0.48 -38.61
N LEU A 69 6.69 -0.06 -37.78
CA LEU A 69 7.73 0.71 -37.07
C LEU A 69 9.13 0.46 -37.69
N PRO A 70 10.02 1.47 -37.74
CA PRO A 70 9.84 2.83 -37.23
C PRO A 70 8.89 3.68 -38.09
N SER A 71 8.17 4.62 -37.47
CA SER A 71 7.25 5.52 -38.18
C SER A 71 7.07 6.85 -37.46
N VAL A 72 6.56 7.85 -38.17
CA VAL A 72 6.19 9.15 -37.61
C VAL A 72 4.67 9.19 -37.44
N VAL A 73 4.23 9.42 -36.20
CA VAL A 73 2.82 9.49 -35.82
C VAL A 73 2.49 10.87 -35.28
N THR A 74 1.21 11.13 -35.04
CA THR A 74 0.74 12.36 -34.39
C THR A 74 0.15 12.04 -33.02
N ILE A 75 0.72 12.60 -31.96
CA ILE A 75 0.22 12.47 -30.57
C ILE A 75 -0.11 13.88 -30.09
N ASN A 76 -1.36 14.14 -29.70
CA ASN A 76 -1.82 15.48 -29.31
C ASN A 76 -1.47 16.59 -30.33
N GLY A 77 -1.54 16.27 -31.64
CA GLY A 77 -1.20 17.22 -32.71
C GLY A 77 0.30 17.45 -32.93
N VAL A 78 1.16 16.72 -32.22
CA VAL A 78 2.63 16.80 -32.34
C VAL A 78 3.15 15.62 -33.14
N ARG A 79 4.07 15.88 -34.08
CA ARG A 79 4.77 14.82 -34.81
C ARG A 79 5.78 14.14 -33.89
N VAL A 80 5.63 12.84 -33.71
CA VAL A 80 6.48 12.01 -32.85
C VAL A 80 7.03 10.85 -33.67
N SER A 81 8.34 10.66 -33.67
CA SER A 81 8.96 9.47 -34.24
C SER A 81 8.86 8.33 -33.22
N VAL A 82 8.40 7.17 -33.66
CA VAL A 82 8.19 5.98 -32.82
C VAL A 82 9.03 4.85 -33.40
N ALA A 83 9.82 4.21 -32.54
CA ALA A 83 10.64 3.07 -32.94
C ALA A 83 10.63 1.97 -31.87
N LEU A 84 10.81 0.73 -32.31
CA LEU A 84 11.01 -0.41 -31.40
C LEU A 84 12.50 -0.54 -31.06
N VAL A 85 12.75 -0.83 -29.80
CA VAL A 85 14.06 -1.18 -29.25
C VAL A 85 13.95 -2.53 -28.54
N PRO A 86 15.05 -3.26 -28.28
CA PRO A 86 14.98 -4.63 -27.74
C PRO A 86 14.17 -4.78 -26.45
N ASP A 87 14.09 -3.73 -25.64
CA ASP A 87 13.45 -3.66 -24.32
C ASP A 87 12.18 -2.80 -24.29
N GLY A 88 11.69 -2.34 -25.44
CA GLY A 88 10.47 -1.54 -25.48
C GLY A 88 10.27 -0.70 -26.73
N MET A 89 9.76 0.51 -26.51
CA MET A 89 9.44 1.48 -27.56
C MET A 89 9.97 2.84 -27.14
N VAL A 90 10.57 3.57 -28.08
CA VAL A 90 11.03 4.94 -27.88
C VAL A 90 10.14 5.91 -28.63
N LEU A 91 9.86 7.05 -28.00
CA LEU A 91 9.21 8.19 -28.60
C LEU A 91 10.22 9.33 -28.67
N MET A 92 10.39 9.89 -29.86
CA MET A 92 11.35 10.96 -30.12
C MET A 92 10.62 12.19 -30.67
N VAL A 93 10.91 13.34 -30.09
CA VAL A 93 10.45 14.66 -30.56
C VAL A 93 11.67 15.46 -31.00
N SER A 94 11.63 15.93 -32.24
CA SER A 94 12.63 16.81 -32.85
C SER A 94 11.99 18.12 -33.28
N ASP A 95 12.80 19.15 -33.53
CA ASP A 95 12.29 20.40 -34.08
C ASP A 95 11.73 20.19 -35.52
N ALA A 96 10.66 20.91 -35.84
CA ALA A 96 9.96 20.76 -37.11
C ALA A 96 10.67 21.44 -38.29
N ILE A 97 11.50 22.44 -38.01
CA ILE A 97 12.28 23.23 -38.97
C ILE A 97 13.67 22.60 -39.13
N ASP A 98 14.31 22.25 -38.02
CA ASP A 98 15.65 21.64 -38.02
C ASP A 98 15.69 20.36 -37.16
N PRO A 99 15.52 19.16 -37.76
CA PRO A 99 15.44 17.92 -36.99
C PRO A 99 16.75 17.52 -36.30
N TYR A 100 17.86 18.23 -36.56
CA TYR A 100 19.16 17.97 -35.94
C TYR A 100 19.40 18.77 -34.65
N THR A 101 18.55 19.74 -34.35
CA THR A 101 18.64 20.56 -33.14
C THR A 101 17.35 20.51 -32.33
N VAL A 102 17.47 20.63 -31.01
CA VAL A 102 16.32 20.87 -30.12
C VAL A 102 16.18 22.37 -29.93
N SER A 103 14.97 22.88 -30.12
CA SER A 103 14.61 24.28 -29.86
C SER A 103 13.60 24.38 -28.71
N ASP A 104 13.31 25.62 -28.27
CA ASP A 104 12.19 25.87 -27.35
C ASP A 104 10.84 25.36 -27.92
N ALA A 105 10.66 25.36 -29.25
CA ALA A 105 9.45 24.85 -29.89
C ALA A 105 9.35 23.33 -29.79
N ALA A 106 10.46 22.60 -29.94
CA ALA A 106 10.50 21.15 -29.73
C ALA A 106 10.19 20.78 -28.28
N VAL A 107 10.67 21.56 -27.31
CA VAL A 107 10.38 21.36 -25.88
C VAL A 107 8.90 21.59 -25.58
N MET A 108 8.30 22.68 -26.10
CA MET A 108 6.86 22.91 -25.98
C MET A 108 6.03 21.80 -26.63
N ALA A 109 6.50 21.25 -27.75
CA ALA A 109 5.86 20.12 -28.42
C ALA A 109 5.94 18.84 -27.56
N ALA A 110 7.09 18.54 -26.98
CA ALA A 110 7.26 17.41 -26.07
C ALA A 110 6.35 17.52 -24.84
N GLN A 111 6.21 18.72 -24.24
CA GLN A 111 5.30 18.94 -23.11
C GLN A 111 3.84 18.57 -23.43
N LYS A 112 3.36 18.85 -24.66
CA LYS A 112 2.02 18.44 -25.10
C LYS A 112 1.88 16.92 -25.20
N VAL A 113 2.96 16.22 -25.56
CA VAL A 113 2.99 14.75 -25.60
C VAL A 113 3.00 14.18 -24.18
N GLU A 114 3.65 14.84 -23.22
CA GLU A 114 3.72 14.37 -21.82
C GLU A 114 2.34 14.21 -21.16
N GLU A 115 1.34 15.00 -21.57
CA GLU A 115 -0.04 14.85 -21.10
C GLU A 115 -0.58 13.43 -21.34
N LYS A 116 -0.24 12.82 -22.49
CA LYS A 116 -0.60 11.42 -22.82
C LYS A 116 0.27 10.39 -22.10
N LEU A 117 1.45 10.79 -21.61
CA LEU A 117 2.37 9.91 -20.89
C LEU A 117 2.06 9.80 -19.40
N VAL A 118 1.31 10.72 -18.81
CA VAL A 118 0.89 10.66 -17.39
C VAL A 118 0.29 9.30 -17.00
N PRO A 119 -0.74 8.76 -17.70
CA PRO A 119 -1.30 7.45 -17.38
C PRO A 119 -0.35 6.29 -17.70
N LEU A 120 0.74 6.55 -18.44
CA LEU A 120 1.76 5.57 -18.81
C LEU A 120 2.97 5.55 -17.87
N THR A 121 2.93 6.29 -16.76
CA THR A 121 4.04 6.35 -15.79
C THR A 121 4.57 4.97 -15.36
N PRO A 122 3.73 3.93 -15.11
CA PRO A 122 4.23 2.59 -14.76
C PRO A 122 5.06 1.88 -15.85
N TRP A 123 4.99 2.35 -17.10
CA TRP A 123 5.74 1.80 -18.24
C TRP A 123 6.98 2.62 -18.58
N LEU A 124 7.17 3.81 -17.99
CA LEU A 124 8.31 4.67 -18.31
C LEU A 124 9.63 4.10 -17.80
N VAL A 125 10.67 4.22 -18.64
CA VAL A 125 12.06 3.90 -18.30
C VAL A 125 12.85 5.21 -18.28
N ASP A 126 13.50 5.51 -17.14
CA ASP A 126 14.32 6.72 -16.95
C ASP A 126 15.67 6.35 -16.31
N PRO A 127 16.82 6.65 -16.96
CA PRO A 127 16.93 7.35 -18.24
C PRO A 127 16.45 6.50 -19.42
N PRO A 128 15.97 7.15 -20.51
CA PRO A 128 15.60 6.44 -21.73
C PRO A 128 16.83 5.78 -22.39
N GLU A 129 18.01 6.37 -22.24
CA GLU A 129 19.25 5.82 -22.77
C GLU A 129 20.41 5.94 -21.77
N ILE A 130 21.26 4.92 -21.70
CA ILE A 130 22.45 4.90 -20.82
C ILE A 130 23.69 5.40 -21.57
N THR A 131 23.57 6.46 -22.38
CA THR A 131 24.69 7.06 -23.14
C THR A 131 25.19 8.35 -22.51
N SER A 132 26.46 8.70 -22.69
CA SER A 132 26.98 9.98 -22.18
C SER A 132 26.33 11.23 -22.79
N GLY A 133 25.46 11.08 -23.80
CA GLY A 133 24.68 12.19 -24.37
C GLY A 133 23.34 12.43 -23.69
N CYS A 134 22.83 11.44 -22.94
CA CYS A 134 21.55 11.56 -22.26
C CYS A 134 21.68 12.37 -20.96
N ILE A 135 21.05 13.55 -20.94
CA ILE A 135 20.97 14.42 -19.77
C ILE A 135 19.81 13.95 -18.88
N CYS A 136 20.15 13.26 -17.79
CA CYS A 136 19.21 12.71 -16.81
C CYS A 136 19.68 12.93 -15.36
N PRO A 137 18.78 12.85 -14.36
CA PRO A 137 19.13 13.09 -12.96
C PRO A 137 20.26 12.20 -12.43
N GLN A 138 20.35 10.95 -12.91
CA GLN A 138 21.35 9.98 -12.46
C GLN A 138 22.76 10.35 -12.91
N ARG A 139 22.91 11.00 -14.07
CA ARG A 139 24.22 11.31 -14.67
C ARG A 139 24.62 12.78 -14.53
N TYR A 140 23.65 13.69 -14.60
CA TYR A 140 23.88 15.13 -14.53
C TYR A 140 22.97 15.78 -13.47
N PRO A 141 23.10 15.38 -12.18
CA PRO A 141 22.22 15.84 -11.12
C PRO A 141 22.17 17.37 -10.98
N GLU A 142 23.23 18.07 -11.38
CA GLU A 142 23.36 19.53 -11.30
C GLU A 142 22.32 20.32 -12.09
N PHE A 143 21.64 19.72 -13.07
CA PHE A 143 20.54 20.39 -13.78
C PHE A 143 19.22 20.38 -13.00
N TRP A 144 19.08 19.51 -12.01
CA TRP A 144 17.87 19.39 -11.21
C TRP A 144 18.06 20.06 -9.85
N PRO A 145 17.14 20.93 -9.41
CA PRO A 145 17.19 21.46 -8.05
C PRO A 145 17.13 20.31 -7.03
N PRO A 146 17.70 20.46 -5.82
CA PRO A 146 17.73 19.40 -4.80
C PRO A 146 16.35 18.78 -4.48
N ARG A 147 15.27 19.55 -4.62
CA ARG A 147 13.88 19.06 -4.42
C ARG A 147 13.42 18.00 -5.44
N PHE A 148 14.09 17.90 -6.58
CA PHE A 148 13.79 16.93 -7.64
C PHE A 148 14.71 15.70 -7.62
N GLN A 149 15.87 15.79 -6.95
CA GLN A 149 16.85 14.71 -6.90
C GLN A 149 16.41 13.54 -6.00
N TYR A 150 15.36 13.72 -5.19
CA TYR A 150 14.87 12.72 -4.25
C TYR A 150 13.36 12.53 -4.33
N SER A 151 12.80 12.34 -5.52
CA SER A 151 11.50 11.68 -5.62
C SER A 151 11.69 10.17 -5.42
N TRP A 152 12.16 9.76 -4.24
CA TRP A 152 11.76 8.44 -3.74
C TRP A 152 10.23 8.47 -3.78
N PRO A 153 9.56 7.51 -4.46
CA PRO A 153 8.12 7.60 -4.58
C PRO A 153 7.55 7.70 -3.18
N LEU A 154 6.59 8.61 -2.94
CA LEU A 154 6.06 8.96 -1.62
C LEU A 154 5.78 7.74 -0.72
N GLN A 155 5.49 6.59 -1.33
CA GLN A 155 5.40 5.27 -0.70
C GLN A 155 6.61 4.91 0.19
N TRP A 156 7.85 5.27 -0.16
CA TRP A 156 9.02 5.01 0.69
C TRP A 156 9.07 5.92 1.91
N HIS A 157 8.64 7.17 1.81
CA HIS A 157 8.53 8.03 3.00
C HIS A 157 7.49 7.47 3.98
N LEU A 158 6.38 6.93 3.47
CA LEU A 158 5.40 6.20 4.28
C LEU A 158 6.00 4.93 4.87
N VAL A 159 6.80 4.16 4.11
CA VAL A 159 7.51 2.98 4.64
C VAL A 159 8.46 3.37 5.77
N PHE A 160 9.27 4.43 5.61
CA PHE A 160 10.17 4.91 6.67
C PHE A 160 9.42 5.51 7.88
N LEU A 161 8.23 6.07 7.68
CA LEU A 161 7.35 6.53 8.77
C LEU A 161 6.63 5.38 9.49
N LEU A 162 6.29 4.31 8.78
CA LEU A 162 5.53 3.17 9.31
C LEU A 162 6.43 2.07 9.90
N LEU A 163 7.69 1.95 9.47
CA LEU A 163 8.63 0.97 10.01
C LEU A 163 8.80 1.08 11.55
N PRO A 164 8.96 2.28 12.14
CA PRO A 164 9.06 2.44 13.59
C PRO A 164 7.76 2.07 14.30
N VAL A 165 6.61 2.36 13.68
CA VAL A 165 5.29 2.04 14.24
C VAL A 165 5.07 0.53 14.26
N ALA A 166 5.40 -0.16 13.17
CA ALA A 166 5.33 -1.62 13.10
C ALA A 166 6.30 -2.28 14.10
N ALA A 167 7.52 -1.77 14.22
CA ALA A 167 8.50 -2.25 15.20
C ALA A 167 8.00 -2.05 16.65
N PHE A 168 7.36 -0.91 16.95
CA PHE A 168 6.76 -0.65 18.26
C PHE A 168 5.64 -1.65 18.59
N PHE A 169 4.73 -1.92 17.65
CA PHE A 169 3.66 -2.91 17.86
C PHE A 169 4.20 -4.33 18.02
N PHE A 170 5.26 -4.69 17.30
CA PHE A 170 5.91 -5.99 17.46
C PHE A 170 6.54 -6.14 18.86
N LEU A 171 7.25 -5.13 19.34
CA LEU A 171 7.81 -5.11 20.70
C LEU A 171 6.72 -5.15 21.77
N LEU A 172 5.61 -4.44 21.57
CA LEU A 172 4.47 -4.45 22.49
C LEU A 172 3.82 -5.84 22.57
N ALA A 173 3.66 -6.52 21.44
CA ALA A 173 3.11 -7.88 21.40
C ALA A 173 4.01 -8.88 22.14
N SER A 174 5.33 -8.84 21.90
CA SER A 174 6.28 -9.69 22.63
C SER A 174 6.29 -9.41 24.14
N PHE A 175 6.11 -8.16 24.56
CA PHE A 175 6.01 -7.81 25.97
C PHE A 175 4.74 -8.37 26.64
N VAL A 176 3.61 -8.38 25.92
CA VAL A 176 2.36 -8.97 26.42
C VAL A 176 2.48 -10.49 26.60
N ASP A 177 3.16 -11.17 25.67
CA ASP A 177 3.41 -12.62 25.77
C ASP A 177 4.28 -12.97 26.98
N GLU A 178 5.35 -12.21 27.25
CA GLU A 178 6.17 -12.40 28.45
C GLU A 178 5.38 -12.15 29.74
N LEU A 179 4.52 -11.12 29.75
CA LEU A 179 3.71 -10.78 30.92
C LEU A 179 2.65 -11.85 31.22
N LEU A 180 2.02 -12.41 30.19
CA LEU A 180 1.10 -13.55 30.30
C LEU A 180 1.82 -14.81 30.79
N TRP A 181 3.04 -15.07 30.30
CA TRP A 181 3.85 -16.19 30.75
C TRP A 181 4.23 -16.06 32.23
N MET A 182 4.64 -14.86 32.67
CA MET A 182 4.92 -14.59 34.09
C MET A 182 3.68 -14.74 34.97
N LEU A 183 2.50 -14.29 34.51
CA LEU A 183 1.24 -14.45 35.25
C LEU A 183 0.90 -15.93 35.45
N ASN A 184 1.08 -16.76 34.42
CA ASN A 184 0.85 -18.21 34.51
C ASN A 184 1.80 -18.89 35.51
N ILE A 185 3.06 -18.47 35.59
CA ILE A 185 4.01 -18.98 36.60
C ILE A 185 3.57 -18.61 38.01
N VAL A 186 3.16 -17.35 38.24
CA VAL A 186 2.67 -16.90 39.55
C VAL A 186 1.43 -17.71 39.94
N CYS A 187 0.49 -17.92 39.02
CA CYS A 187 -0.69 -18.76 39.27
C CYS A 187 -0.31 -20.22 39.60
N ALA A 188 0.66 -20.81 38.89
CA ALA A 188 1.14 -22.16 39.15
C ALA A 188 1.82 -22.28 40.52
N LEU A 189 2.65 -21.30 40.90
CA LEU A 189 3.32 -21.25 42.20
C LEU A 189 2.31 -21.07 43.34
N LEU A 190 1.31 -20.18 43.17
CA LEU A 190 0.22 -20.03 44.13
C LEU A 190 -0.60 -21.32 44.28
N GLY A 191 -0.90 -22.00 43.18
CA GLY A 191 -1.56 -23.31 43.19
C GLY A 191 -0.75 -24.36 43.95
N LEU A 192 0.57 -24.39 43.76
CA LEU A 192 1.48 -25.29 44.49
C LEU A 192 1.56 -24.96 45.99
N LEU A 193 1.49 -23.68 46.34
CA LEU A 193 1.51 -23.21 47.74
C LEU A 193 0.21 -23.58 48.47
N VAL A 194 -0.94 -23.45 47.79
CA VAL A 194 -2.23 -23.94 48.30
C VAL A 194 -2.22 -25.46 48.46
N LEU A 195 -1.65 -26.18 47.49
CA LEU A 195 -1.56 -27.64 47.53
C LEU A 195 -0.66 -28.13 48.68
N THR A 196 0.50 -27.51 48.88
CA THR A 196 1.42 -27.87 49.98
C THR A 196 0.84 -27.50 51.35
N GLY A 197 0.12 -26.39 51.45
CA GLY A 197 -0.66 -26.04 52.65
C GLY A 197 -1.77 -27.04 52.97
N ALA A 198 -2.48 -27.55 51.96
CA ALA A 198 -3.52 -28.56 52.12
C ALA A 198 -2.96 -29.96 52.48
N ILE A 199 -1.75 -30.28 52.02
CA ILE A 199 -1.06 -31.54 52.37
C ILE A 199 -0.49 -31.47 53.80
N ALA A 200 -0.05 -30.30 54.26
CA ALA A 200 0.55 -30.11 55.58
C ALA A 200 -0.47 -30.09 56.74
N GLY A 201 -1.78 -29.96 56.46
CA GLY A 201 -2.83 -30.11 57.45
C GLY A 201 -4.10 -30.60 56.80
N MET A 202 -4.63 -31.74 57.27
CA MET A 202 -5.95 -32.27 56.88
C MET A 202 -7.06 -31.25 57.18
N VAL A 203 -7.25 -30.29 56.29
CA VAL A 203 -8.32 -29.29 56.35
C VAL A 203 -9.04 -29.32 55.01
N LYS A 204 -10.32 -29.72 55.05
CA LYS A 204 -11.25 -29.53 53.94
C LYS A 204 -11.31 -28.05 53.60
N THR A 205 -10.70 -27.65 52.49
CA THR A 205 -10.69 -26.27 52.03
C THR A 205 -11.60 -26.17 50.81
N THR A 206 -12.70 -25.40 50.92
CA THR A 206 -13.62 -25.15 49.82
C THR A 206 -13.16 -23.89 49.08
N ILE A 207 -12.68 -24.05 47.84
CA ILE A 207 -12.27 -22.92 46.99
C ILE A 207 -13.47 -22.54 46.13
N THR A 208 -13.95 -21.30 46.29
CA THR A 208 -14.95 -20.69 45.41
C THR A 208 -14.24 -19.76 44.43
N VAL A 209 -14.50 -19.93 43.14
CA VAL A 209 -13.89 -19.12 42.07
C VAL A 209 -15.01 -18.45 41.30
N ASP A 210 -15.10 -17.12 41.41
CA ASP A 210 -16.00 -16.30 40.60
C ASP A 210 -15.30 -15.98 39.26
N ALA A 211 -15.76 -16.60 38.18
CA ALA A 211 -15.21 -16.37 36.85
C ALA A 211 -16.02 -15.30 36.10
N TYR A 212 -15.35 -14.20 35.70
CA TYR A 212 -15.90 -13.19 34.81
C TYR A 212 -15.35 -13.38 33.39
N GLY A 213 -16.18 -13.88 32.47
CA GLY A 213 -15.93 -13.92 31.02
C GLY A 213 -15.51 -15.27 30.43
N ASP A 214 -15.96 -15.53 29.19
CA ASP A 214 -15.89 -16.84 28.52
C ASP A 214 -14.46 -17.38 28.31
N PHE A 215 -13.48 -16.52 28.06
CA PHE A 215 -12.10 -16.94 27.79
C PHE A 215 -11.37 -17.41 29.07
N VAL A 216 -11.59 -16.70 30.18
CA VAL A 216 -11.06 -17.09 31.50
C VAL A 216 -11.73 -18.37 31.97
N LEU A 217 -13.03 -18.53 31.70
CA LEU A 217 -13.80 -19.72 32.05
C LEU A 217 -13.26 -20.98 31.38
N GLN A 218 -12.96 -20.95 30.07
CA GLN A 218 -12.41 -22.12 29.37
C GLN A 218 -11.03 -22.52 29.87
N HIS A 219 -10.14 -21.55 30.11
CA HIS A 219 -8.79 -21.83 30.60
C HIS A 219 -8.81 -22.36 32.04
N HIS A 220 -9.67 -21.80 32.89
CA HIS A 220 -9.85 -22.28 34.26
C HIS A 220 -10.49 -23.67 34.28
N LEU A 221 -11.51 -23.94 33.46
CA LEU A 221 -12.11 -25.28 33.34
C LEU A 221 -11.10 -26.34 32.91
N PHE A 222 -10.18 -26.00 31.99
CA PHE A 222 -9.12 -26.91 31.57
C PHE A 222 -8.16 -27.24 32.72
N ILE A 223 -7.66 -26.21 33.42
CA ILE A 223 -6.78 -26.39 34.59
C ILE A 223 -7.51 -27.17 35.69
N PHE A 224 -8.79 -26.87 35.96
CA PHE A 224 -9.63 -27.59 36.93
C PHE A 224 -9.84 -29.05 36.56
N THR A 225 -10.00 -29.36 35.27
CA THR A 225 -10.19 -30.74 34.81
C THR A 225 -8.92 -31.55 34.99
N LEU A 226 -7.76 -30.96 34.68
CA LEU A 226 -6.46 -31.59 34.95
C LEU A 226 -6.23 -31.82 36.44
N PHE A 227 -6.55 -30.82 37.28
CA PHE A 227 -6.46 -30.96 38.73
C PHE A 227 -7.37 -32.09 39.24
N ARG A 228 -8.63 -32.13 38.77
CA ARG A 228 -9.58 -33.18 39.15
C ARG A 228 -9.08 -34.57 38.75
N GLN A 229 -8.54 -34.73 37.54
CA GLN A 229 -8.00 -36.02 37.10
C GLN A 229 -6.79 -36.46 37.93
N GLN A 230 -5.90 -35.54 38.28
CA GLN A 230 -4.70 -35.82 39.07
C GLN A 230 -5.03 -36.25 40.51
N PHE A 231 -6.08 -35.68 41.12
CA PHE A 231 -6.37 -35.84 42.55
C PHE A 231 -7.63 -36.67 42.88
N ALA A 232 -8.45 -37.03 41.90
CA ALA A 232 -9.65 -37.87 42.12
C ALA A 232 -9.33 -39.26 42.70
N ALA A 233 -8.10 -39.74 42.54
CA ALA A 233 -7.67 -41.04 43.08
C ALA A 233 -7.41 -41.03 44.60
N GLN A 234 -7.28 -39.84 45.23
CA GLN A 234 -6.79 -39.74 46.61
C GLN A 234 -7.88 -39.39 47.64
N ASP A 235 -9.09 -39.02 47.22
CA ASP A 235 -10.24 -38.67 48.11
C ASP A 235 -9.98 -37.48 49.08
N ILE A 236 -8.94 -36.69 48.83
CA ILE A 236 -8.49 -35.61 49.73
C ILE A 236 -9.20 -34.26 49.47
N VAL A 237 -9.76 -34.03 48.26
CA VAL A 237 -10.31 -32.71 47.87
C VAL A 237 -11.69 -32.87 47.22
N GLN A 238 -12.73 -32.26 47.82
CA GLN A 238 -14.03 -32.04 47.16
C GLN A 238 -14.11 -30.60 46.65
N VAL A 239 -14.17 -30.44 45.33
CA VAL A 239 -14.36 -29.15 44.66
C VAL A 239 -15.78 -29.08 44.13
N GLU A 240 -16.57 -28.10 44.58
CA GLU A 240 -17.93 -27.86 44.09
C GLU A 240 -17.94 -26.57 43.25
N LEU A 241 -18.16 -26.72 41.94
CA LEU A 241 -18.32 -25.60 41.01
C LEU A 241 -19.78 -25.15 41.02
N LYS A 242 -20.06 -23.99 41.60
CA LYS A 242 -21.35 -23.31 41.46
C LYS A 242 -21.28 -22.32 40.30
N THR A 243 -21.91 -22.66 39.19
CA THR A 243 -22.16 -21.72 38.11
C THR A 243 -23.34 -20.83 38.49
N ILE A 244 -23.13 -19.51 38.52
CA ILE A 244 -24.22 -18.55 38.64
C ILE A 244 -24.77 -18.35 37.21
N PRO A 245 -26.01 -18.76 36.91
CA PRO A 245 -26.56 -18.57 35.58
C PRO A 245 -26.77 -17.07 35.33
N VAL A 246 -26.05 -16.52 34.36
CA VAL A 246 -26.40 -15.22 33.78
C VAL A 246 -27.54 -15.48 32.80
N GLU A 247 -28.73 -15.09 33.19
CA GLU A 247 -29.95 -15.25 32.39
C GLU A 247 -29.88 -14.34 31.16
N VAL A 248 -29.46 -14.88 30.02
CA VAL A 248 -29.56 -14.20 28.72
C VAL A 248 -30.86 -14.62 28.07
N ALA A 249 -31.77 -13.67 27.88
CA ALA A 249 -33.10 -13.91 27.33
C ALA A 249 -33.03 -14.62 25.95
N PRO A 250 -33.85 -15.66 25.71
CA PRO A 250 -33.81 -16.45 24.49
C PRO A 250 -34.35 -15.65 23.29
N GLY A 251 -33.68 -15.78 22.14
CA GLY A 251 -34.16 -15.26 20.85
C GLY A 251 -33.28 -14.22 20.15
N ARG A 252 -32.08 -13.89 20.65
CA ARG A 252 -31.19 -12.94 19.96
C ARG A 252 -29.98 -13.62 19.33
N HIS A 253 -29.97 -13.63 18.00
CA HIS A 253 -28.84 -14.07 17.20
C HIS A 253 -27.66 -13.10 17.40
N PRO A 254 -26.44 -13.57 17.75
CA PRO A 254 -25.32 -12.71 18.18
C PRO A 254 -24.89 -11.67 17.15
N ARG A 255 -25.19 -11.91 15.87
CA ARG A 255 -24.85 -11.02 14.74
C ARG A 255 -25.64 -9.70 14.73
N TYR A 256 -26.82 -9.61 15.35
CA TYR A 256 -27.64 -8.38 15.34
C TYR A 256 -27.35 -7.44 16.51
N THR A 257 -26.69 -7.94 17.55
CA THR A 257 -26.37 -7.16 18.76
C THR A 257 -25.46 -5.97 18.47
N HIS A 258 -24.61 -6.06 17.45
CA HIS A 258 -23.68 -4.99 17.09
C HIS A 258 -24.36 -3.86 16.30
N ALA A 259 -25.20 -4.19 15.31
CA ALA A 259 -25.95 -3.22 14.53
C ALA A 259 -26.97 -2.46 15.41
N LEU A 260 -27.70 -3.16 16.29
CA LEU A 260 -28.62 -2.54 17.25
C LEU A 260 -27.91 -1.62 18.25
N ARG A 261 -26.70 -1.97 18.71
CA ARG A 261 -25.90 -1.08 19.57
C ARG A 261 -25.44 0.18 18.85
N LEU A 262 -25.08 0.09 17.58
CA LEU A 262 -24.71 1.25 16.76
C LEU A 262 -25.91 2.18 16.55
N VAL A 263 -27.06 1.63 16.22
CA VAL A 263 -28.32 2.37 16.02
C VAL A 263 -28.76 3.07 17.31
N HIS A 264 -28.74 2.39 18.46
CA HIS A 264 -29.04 2.99 19.76
C HIS A 264 -28.03 4.07 20.17
N ARG A 265 -26.73 3.86 19.94
CA ARG A 265 -25.68 4.83 20.24
C ARG A 265 -25.86 6.14 19.46
N HIS A 266 -26.47 6.07 18.27
CA HIS A 266 -26.75 7.23 17.43
C HIS A 266 -28.19 7.78 17.57
N GLY A 267 -28.97 7.30 18.55
CA GLY A 267 -30.29 7.83 18.88
C GLY A 267 -31.35 7.61 17.80
N VAL A 268 -31.14 6.63 16.89
CA VAL A 268 -32.10 6.32 15.83
C VAL A 268 -32.95 5.13 16.27
N GLN A 269 -34.27 5.22 16.13
CA GLN A 269 -35.15 4.07 16.36
C GLN A 269 -35.51 3.42 15.01
N PRO A 270 -35.35 2.09 14.86
CA PRO A 270 -35.80 1.39 13.66
C PRO A 270 -37.33 1.35 13.61
N ILE A 271 -37.90 1.56 12.43
CA ILE A 271 -39.37 1.57 12.24
C ILE A 271 -39.89 0.14 12.04
N HIS A 272 -39.12 -0.70 11.36
CA HIS A 272 -39.49 -2.07 11.03
C HIS A 272 -38.24 -2.95 10.94
N GLN A 273 -38.33 -4.17 11.44
CA GLN A 273 -37.25 -5.15 11.48
C GLN A 273 -37.72 -6.42 10.78
N ASP A 274 -37.15 -6.69 9.62
CA ASP A 274 -37.22 -7.98 8.92
C ASP A 274 -35.81 -8.58 8.90
N ASP A 275 -35.70 -9.90 8.72
CA ASP A 275 -34.48 -10.65 8.98
C ASP A 275 -33.27 -10.13 8.18
N ASP A 276 -33.46 -9.48 7.02
CA ASP A 276 -32.35 -9.03 6.17
C ASP A 276 -32.29 -7.50 5.93
N ILE A 277 -33.26 -6.71 6.40
CA ILE A 277 -33.35 -5.28 6.06
C ILE A 277 -33.74 -4.43 7.29
N MET A 278 -32.97 -3.38 7.54
CA MET A 278 -33.25 -2.41 8.59
C MET A 278 -33.79 -1.11 7.99
N VAL A 279 -35.04 -0.77 8.31
CA VAL A 279 -35.71 0.43 7.78
C VAL A 279 -35.62 1.58 8.79
N LEU A 280 -35.05 2.71 8.35
CA LEU A 280 -34.84 3.91 9.19
C LEU A 280 -35.70 5.08 8.71
N GLU A 281 -36.16 5.91 9.65
CA GLU A 281 -37.07 7.05 9.38
C GLU A 281 -36.38 8.23 8.70
N LYS A 282 -35.07 8.38 8.89
CA LYS A 282 -34.27 9.47 8.31
C LYS A 282 -32.87 8.99 7.94
N PRO A 283 -32.26 9.55 6.88
CA PRO A 283 -30.91 9.19 6.47
C PRO A 283 -29.87 9.57 7.53
N ALA A 284 -29.32 8.56 8.21
CA ALA A 284 -28.18 8.70 9.09
C ALA A 284 -26.90 8.51 8.27
N LYS A 285 -26.39 9.61 7.69
CA LYS A 285 -25.23 9.62 6.77
C LYS A 285 -23.98 8.91 7.30
N LYS A 286 -23.83 8.82 8.63
CA LYS A 286 -22.72 8.12 9.30
C LYS A 286 -22.92 6.61 9.49
N LEU A 287 -24.14 6.08 9.34
CA LEU A 287 -24.43 4.66 9.57
C LEU A 287 -24.20 3.79 8.33
N ALA A 288 -24.43 4.34 7.12
CA ALA A 288 -24.28 3.60 5.87
C ALA A 288 -22.84 3.14 5.62
N ASP A 289 -21.86 3.96 6.02
CA ASP A 289 -20.44 3.68 5.80
C ASP A 289 -19.86 2.64 6.79
N VAL A 290 -20.56 2.39 7.90
CA VAL A 290 -20.05 1.58 9.02
C VAL A 290 -20.77 0.25 9.15
N SER A 291 -22.03 0.16 8.71
CA SER A 291 -22.85 -1.02 8.94
C SER A 291 -22.52 -2.18 8.00
N GLY A 292 -22.12 -1.90 6.75
CA GLY A 292 -21.95 -2.94 5.73
C GLY A 292 -23.27 -3.60 5.29
N TYR A 293 -24.42 -3.02 5.66
CA TYR A 293 -25.76 -3.52 5.33
C TYR A 293 -26.50 -2.53 4.41
N PRO A 294 -27.37 -3.03 3.50
CA PRO A 294 -28.26 -2.18 2.73
C PRO A 294 -29.25 -1.49 3.68
N LEU A 295 -29.13 -0.16 3.82
CA LEU A 295 -30.06 0.67 4.57
C LEU A 295 -31.14 1.18 3.63
N VAL A 296 -32.40 0.91 3.96
CA VAL A 296 -33.57 1.45 3.23
C VAL A 296 -34.18 2.55 4.09
N TYR A 297 -34.37 3.72 3.48
CA TYR A 297 -34.98 4.89 4.12
C TYR A 297 -36.41 5.04 3.62
N ARG A 298 -37.32 5.42 4.53
CA ARG A 298 -38.70 5.77 4.19
C ARG A 298 -38.82 7.26 3.84
#